data_AF-A0A958WLS0-F1
#
_entry.id   AF-A0A958WLS0-F1
#
_cell.length_a   1.000
_cell.length_b   1.000
_cell.length_c   1.000
_cell.angle_alpha   90.00
_cell.angle_beta   90.00
_cell.angle_gamma   90.00
#
_symmetry.space_group_name_H-M   'P 1'
#
loop_
_entity.id
_entity.type
_entity.pdbx_description
1 polymer ?
#
loop_
_entity_poly.entity_id
_entity_poly.type
_entity_poly.pdbx_seq_one_letter_code
_entity_poly.pdbx_strand_id
1 'polypeptide(L)'
;METLTLSIMKLVYEAAYISNHIDLKSYRQSNPEGLKSFTSQELYYQFDTTKFIYMVSYGVVVFSNFSEEETTLFLSKIQMHMSILEKEPMRDSLKVDFIENGPMHIGFD
;
A
#
# COMPACT_ATOMS: atom_id res chain seq x y z
N MET A 1 -32.52 3.34 24.61
CA MET A 1 -31.08 3.67 24.54
C MET A 1 -30.41 2.53 23.80
N GLU A 2 -30.11 2.70 22.52
CA GLU A 2 -29.22 1.77 21.82
C GLU A 2 -27.80 1.99 22.31
N THR A 3 -27.17 0.94 22.81
CA THR A 3 -25.75 0.96 23.14
C THR A 3 -25.00 0.93 21.81
N LEU A 4 -24.35 2.03 21.43
CA LEU A 4 -23.41 2.04 20.30
C LEU A 4 -22.23 1.13 20.68
N THR A 5 -22.21 -0.08 20.14
CA THR A 5 -21.04 -0.95 20.21
C THR A 5 -19.98 -0.33 19.32
N LEU A 6 -18.95 0.29 19.92
CA LEU A 6 -17.80 0.80 19.18
C LEU A 6 -17.01 -0.40 18.65
N SER A 7 -17.11 -0.65 17.35
CA SER A 7 -16.25 -1.64 16.70
C SER A 7 -14.86 -1.05 16.50
N ILE A 8 -13.87 -1.69 17.11
CA ILE A 8 -12.45 -1.41 16.82
C ILE A 8 -12.15 -2.06 15.47
N MET A 9 -11.81 -1.22 14.49
CA MET A 9 -11.34 -1.62 13.18
C MET A 9 -9.81 -1.71 13.17
N LYS A 10 -9.27 -2.53 12.28
CA LYS A 10 -7.83 -2.73 12.12
C LYS A 10 -7.39 -2.42 10.70
N LEU A 11 -6.35 -1.62 10.58
CA LEU A 11 -5.60 -1.40 9.35
C LEU A 11 -4.20 -1.97 9.54
N VAL A 12 -3.75 -2.74 8.57
CA VAL A 12 -2.40 -3.28 8.49
C VAL A 12 -1.76 -2.70 7.25
N TYR A 13 -0.65 -2.00 7.43
CA TYR A 13 0.20 -1.49 6.37
C TYR A 13 1.46 -2.35 6.28
N GLU A 14 1.82 -2.76 5.08
CA GLU A 14 3.08 -3.44 4.80
C GLU A 14 3.84 -2.64 3.75
N ALA A 15 5.04 -2.22 4.09
CA ALA A 15 5.96 -1.55 3.18
C ALA A 15 7.02 -2.54 2.70
N ALA A 16 7.32 -2.50 1.40
CA ALA A 16 8.39 -3.28 0.79
C ALA A 16 9.27 -2.39 -0.09
N TYR A 17 10.57 -2.41 0.15
CA TYR A 17 11.58 -1.88 -0.76
C TYR A 17 11.98 -2.98 -1.75
N ILE A 18 11.69 -2.79 -3.03
CA ILE A 18 11.73 -3.87 -4.04
C ILE A 18 12.67 -3.61 -5.22
N SER A 19 13.11 -2.36 -5.40
CA SER A 19 13.99 -1.95 -6.50
C SER A 19 14.64 -0.61 -6.17
N ASN A 20 15.73 -0.24 -6.84
CA ASN A 20 16.26 1.12 -6.76
C ASN A 20 15.41 2.14 -7.56
N HIS A 21 14.62 1.66 -8.52
CA HIS A 21 13.74 2.49 -9.32
C HIS A 21 12.53 1.72 -9.87
N ILE A 22 11.36 2.37 -9.85
CA ILE A 22 10.14 1.89 -10.48
C ILE A 22 9.70 2.92 -11.52
N ASP A 23 9.51 2.51 -12.76
CA ASP A 23 8.90 3.35 -13.80
C ASP A 23 7.39 3.45 -13.56
N LEU A 24 7.02 4.40 -12.71
CA LEU A 24 5.63 4.68 -12.34
C LEU A 24 4.78 5.10 -13.54
N LYS A 25 5.38 5.72 -14.57
CA LYS A 25 4.66 6.13 -15.76
C LYS A 25 4.26 4.90 -16.58
N SER A 26 5.20 3.99 -16.80
CA SER A 26 4.93 2.72 -17.48
C SER A 26 3.91 1.88 -16.70
N TYR A 27 4.10 1.75 -15.38
CA TYR A 27 3.20 0.98 -14.52
C TYR A 27 1.75 1.48 -14.58
N ARG A 28 1.52 2.79 -14.40
CA ARG A 28 0.16 3.35 -14.40
C ARG A 28 -0.53 3.28 -15.75
N GLN A 29 0.23 3.28 -16.84
CA GLN A 29 -0.32 3.13 -18.20
C GLN A 29 -0.85 1.71 -18.43
N SER A 30 -0.15 0.70 -17.89
CA SER A 30 -0.58 -0.69 -17.95
C SER A 30 -1.64 -1.06 -16.90
N ASN A 31 -1.71 -0.32 -15.79
CA ASN A 31 -2.61 -0.59 -14.67
C ASN A 31 -3.36 0.69 -14.23
N PRO A 32 -4.36 1.18 -15.00
CA PRO A 32 -5.06 2.43 -14.67
C PRO A 32 -6.18 2.24 -13.63
N GLU A 33 -6.66 1.01 -13.42
CA GLU A 33 -7.78 0.72 -12.53
C GLU A 33 -7.42 1.04 -11.06
N GLY A 34 -8.35 1.68 -10.35
CA GLY A 34 -8.16 2.04 -8.94
C GLY A 34 -7.24 3.24 -8.70
N LEU A 35 -6.64 3.84 -9.73
CA LEU A 35 -5.78 5.02 -9.57
C LEU A 35 -6.59 6.22 -9.06
N LYS A 36 -6.13 6.81 -7.95
CA LYS A 36 -6.77 7.96 -7.31
C LYS A 36 -5.96 9.25 -7.45
N SER A 37 -4.64 9.14 -7.37
CA SER A 37 -3.73 10.28 -7.53
C SER A 37 -2.39 9.81 -8.09
N PHE A 38 -1.70 10.70 -8.81
CA PHE A 38 -0.36 10.44 -9.30
C PHE A 38 0.47 11.72 -9.42
N THR A 39 1.77 11.57 -9.22
CA THR A 39 2.80 12.55 -9.59
C THR A 39 3.87 11.85 -10.44
N SER A 40 4.96 12.55 -10.77
CA SER A 40 6.12 11.89 -11.37
C SER A 40 6.84 10.95 -10.41
N GLN A 41 6.65 11.09 -9.10
CA GLN A 41 7.39 10.37 -8.07
C GLN A 41 6.53 9.39 -7.29
N GLU A 42 5.20 9.51 -7.35
CA GLU A 42 4.29 8.77 -6.48
C GLU A 42 3.03 8.34 -7.22
N LEU A 43 2.50 7.16 -6.88
CA LEU A 43 1.17 6.70 -7.28
C LEU A 43 0.36 6.33 -6.04
N TYR A 44 -0.93 6.63 -6.08
CA TYR A 44 -1.88 6.23 -5.06
C TYR A 44 -3.08 5.53 -5.69
N TYR A 45 -3.31 4.28 -5.28
CA TYR A 45 -4.39 3.43 -5.72
C TYR A 45 -5.31 3.07 -4.54
N GLN A 46 -6.61 3.01 -4.82
CA GLN A 46 -7.62 2.55 -3.88
C GLN A 46 -8.53 1.52 -4.57
N PHE A 47 -8.59 0.33 -3.96
CA PHE A 47 -9.40 -0.79 -4.42
C PHE A 47 -10.66 -0.99 -3.55
N ASP A 48 -10.59 -0.58 -2.28
CA ASP A 48 -11.71 -0.62 -1.32
C ASP A 48 -11.55 0.50 -0.27
N THR A 49 -12.47 0.60 0.67
CA THR A 49 -12.46 1.39 1.89
C THR A 49 -11.22 1.19 2.76
N THR A 50 -10.62 0.00 2.76
CA THR A 50 -9.39 -0.30 3.54
C THR A 50 -8.22 -0.82 2.71
N LYS A 51 -8.44 -1.06 1.40
CA LYS A 51 -7.43 -1.60 0.48
C LYS A 51 -6.84 -0.51 -0.39
N PHE A 52 -5.58 -0.18 -0.12
CA PHE A 52 -4.83 0.87 -0.80
C PHE A 52 -3.45 0.39 -1.18
N ILE A 53 -2.91 0.97 -2.24
CA ILE A 53 -1.51 0.82 -2.62
C ILE A 53 -0.91 2.21 -2.83
N TYR A 54 0.23 2.44 -2.19
CA TYR A 54 1.04 3.64 -2.38
C TYR A 54 2.41 3.23 -2.91
N MET A 55 2.84 3.84 -4.01
CA MET A 55 4.10 3.52 -4.67
C MET A 55 4.95 4.76 -4.78
N VAL A 56 6.24 4.61 -4.53
CA VAL A 56 7.22 5.67 -4.70
C VAL A 56 8.29 5.26 -5.70
N SER A 57 8.67 6.20 -6.57
CA SER A 57 9.57 5.96 -7.70
C SER A 57 10.95 5.45 -7.30
N TYR A 58 11.37 5.70 -6.06
CA TYR A 58 12.61 5.17 -5.49
C TYR A 58 12.48 3.75 -4.92
N GLY A 59 11.42 3.00 -5.23
CA GLY A 59 11.41 1.55 -4.98
C GLY A 59 10.55 1.04 -3.85
N VAL A 60 9.84 1.91 -3.14
CA VAL A 60 8.99 1.51 -2.03
C VAL A 60 7.55 1.33 -2.51
N VAL A 61 6.93 0.25 -2.07
CA VAL A 61 5.51 -0.02 -2.26
C VAL A 61 4.89 -0.33 -0.90
N VAL A 62 3.79 0.35 -0.58
CA VAL A 62 3.03 0.16 0.65
C VAL A 62 1.67 -0.42 0.30
N PHE A 63 1.31 -1.50 0.97
CA PHE A 63 0.03 -2.19 0.85
C PHE A 63 -0.78 -2.01 2.13
N SER A 64 -2.08 -1.73 2.01
CA SER A 64 -2.99 -1.66 3.16
C SER A 64 -4.02 -2.77 3.08
N ASN A 65 -4.11 -3.63 4.10
CA ASN A 65 -5.05 -4.75 4.19
C ASN A 65 -5.05 -5.69 2.96
N PHE A 66 -3.91 -5.85 2.31
CA PHE A 66 -3.69 -6.89 1.31
C PHE A 66 -3.28 -8.20 1.99
N SER A 67 -3.72 -9.33 1.48
CA SER A 67 -3.16 -10.62 1.88
C SER A 67 -1.76 -10.81 1.29
N GLU A 68 -1.02 -11.79 1.82
CA GLU A 68 0.29 -12.17 1.28
C GLU A 68 0.19 -12.62 -0.20
N GLU A 69 -0.87 -13.36 -0.55
CA GLU A 69 -1.14 -13.79 -1.92
C GLU A 69 -1.40 -12.60 -2.85
N GLU A 70 -2.24 -11.66 -2.43
CA GLU A 70 -2.54 -10.46 -3.21
C GLU A 70 -1.30 -9.59 -3.38
N THR A 71 -0.50 -9.44 -2.31
CA THR A 71 0.77 -8.72 -2.33
C THR A 71 1.76 -9.33 -3.30
N THR A 72 1.92 -10.66 -3.27
CA THR A 72 2.82 -11.40 -4.17
C THR A 72 2.40 -11.24 -5.63
N LEU A 73 1.10 -11.37 -5.90
CA LEU A 73 0.54 -11.16 -7.23
C LEU A 73 0.82 -9.72 -7.71
N PHE A 74 0.67 -8.73 -6.85
CA PHE A 74 0.89 -7.33 -7.21
C PHE A 74 2.37 -7.02 -7.49
N LEU A 75 3.28 -7.54 -6.66
CA LEU A 75 4.72 -7.41 -6.85
C LEU A 75 5.18 -8.00 -8.20
N SER A 76 4.60 -9.14 -8.60
CA SER A 76 4.90 -9.75 -9.91
C SER A 76 4.50 -8.85 -11.10
N LYS A 77 3.44 -8.05 -10.96
CA LYS A 77 3.03 -7.07 -11.99
C LYS A 77 3.99 -5.90 -12.04
N ILE A 78 4.44 -5.41 -10.88
CA ILE A 78 5.37 -4.27 -10.80
C ILE A 78 6.73 -4.64 -11.41
N GLN A 79 7.14 -5.91 -11.33
CA GLN A 79 8.45 -6.38 -11.79
C GLN A 79 8.79 -6.03 -13.23
N MET A 80 7.82 -5.97 -14.13
CA MET A 80 8.05 -5.55 -15.53
C MET A 80 8.43 -4.07 -15.69
N HIS A 81 8.24 -3.28 -14.64
CA HIS A 81 8.46 -1.84 -14.61
C HIS A 81 9.63 -1.45 -13.70
N MET A 82 10.43 -2.41 -13.24
CA MET A 82 11.58 -2.18 -12.36
C MET A 82 12.89 -2.25 -13.15
N SER A 83 13.84 -1.37 -12.83
CA SER A 83 15.14 -1.31 -13.51
C SER A 83 16.13 -2.34 -12.97
N ILE A 84 16.13 -2.54 -11.64
CA ILE A 84 17.06 -3.42 -10.93
C ILE A 84 16.28 -4.07 -9.79
N LEU A 85 16.16 -5.39 -9.81
CA LEU A 85 15.53 -6.13 -8.72
C LEU A 85 16.42 -6.15 -7.50
N GLU A 86 15.88 -5.77 -6.36
CA GLU A 86 16.54 -6.05 -5.08
C GLU A 86 16.48 -7.54 -4.78
N LYS A 87 17.64 -8.12 -4.48
CA LYS A 87 17.74 -9.56 -4.18
C LYS A 87 17.14 -9.93 -2.83
N GLU A 88 17.15 -8.99 -1.90
CA GLU A 88 16.60 -9.14 -0.55
C GLU A 88 15.72 -7.92 -0.25
N PRO A 89 14.40 -7.99 -0.55
CA PRO A 89 13.49 -6.89 -0.29
C PRO A 89 13.43 -6.59 1.20
N MET A 90 13.71 -5.34 1.59
CA MET A 90 13.48 -4.89 2.95
C MET A 90 11.98 -4.71 3.17
N ARG A 91 11.47 -5.23 4.28
CA ARG A 91 10.04 -5.14 4.63
C ARG A 91 9.85 -4.56 6.01
N ASP A 92 8.79 -3.78 6.15
CA ASP A 92 8.34 -3.22 7.41
C ASP A 92 6.80 -3.27 7.48
N SER A 93 6.23 -3.32 8.68
CA SER A 93 4.79 -3.41 8.87
C SER A 93 4.31 -2.53 10.02
N LEU A 94 3.19 -1.84 9.82
CA LEU A 94 2.53 -1.01 10.81
C LEU A 94 1.08 -1.48 11.00
N LYS A 95 0.67 -1.67 12.24
CA LYS A 95 -0.72 -2.00 12.59
C LYS A 95 -1.36 -0.81 13.28
N VAL A 96 -2.51 -0.39 12.78
CA VAL A 96 -3.29 0.74 13.30
C VAL A 96 -4.66 0.22 13.69
N ASP A 97 -4.93 0.25 14.99
CA ASP A 97 -6.28 0.04 15.52
C ASP A 97 -6.99 1.40 15.56
N PHE A 98 -8.20 1.49 15.01
CA PHE A 98 -8.98 2.73 15.01
C PHE A 98 -10.46 2.45 15.28
N ILE A 99 -11.17 3.47 15.74
CA ILE A 99 -12.62 3.41 15.92
C ILE A 99 -13.25 4.20 14.79
N GLU A 100 -14.21 3.61 14.09
CA GLU A 100 -14.94 4.29 13.02
C GLU A 100 -15.61 5.56 13.57
N ASN A 101 -15.37 6.71 12.94
CA ASN A 101 -15.79 8.04 13.41
C ASN A 101 -15.24 8.46 14.80
N GLY A 102 -14.24 7.75 15.32
CA GLY A 102 -13.54 8.10 16.56
C GLY A 102 -12.24 8.88 16.30
N PRO A 103 -11.59 9.40 17.35
CA PRO A 103 -10.29 10.04 17.24
C PRO A 103 -9.22 9.02 16.79
N MET A 104 -8.38 9.43 15.83
CA MET A 104 -7.25 8.62 15.38
C MET A 104 -6.10 8.70 16.39
N HIS A 105 -5.61 7.55 16.86
CA HIS A 105 -4.42 7.45 17.70
C HIS A 105 -3.29 6.76 16.92
N ILE A 106 -2.17 7.47 16.74
CA ILE A 106 -0.98 6.95 16.04
C ILE A 106 0.12 6.79 17.09
N GLY A 107 0.60 5.56 17.27
CA GLY A 107 1.75 5.23 18.12
C GLY A 107 2.93 4.77 17.26
N PHE A 108 4.14 5.09 17.71
CA PHE A 108 5.39 4.57 17.15
C PHE A 108 6.14 3.88 18.30
N ASP A 109 6.63 2.66 18.07
CA ASP A 109 7.49 1.94 19.00
C ASP A 109 8.94 2.44 18.92
#